data_AF-A0A094A4I9-F1
#
_entry.id   AF-A0A094A4I9-F1
#
_cell.length_a   1.000
_cell.length_b   1.000
_cell.length_c   1.000
_cell.angle_alpha   90.00
_cell.angle_beta   90.00
_cell.angle_gamma   90.00
#
_symmetry.space_group_name_H-M   'P 1'
#
loop_
_entity.id
_entity.type
_entity.pdbx_description
1 polymer ?
#
loop_
_entity_poly.entity_id
_entity_poly.type
_entity_poly.pdbx_seq_one_letter_code
_entity_poly.pdbx_strand_id
1 'polypeptide(L)'
;MPPARVKPSDVAAEAKKTYIPYIESKLAEQWPAHSYLVPESSIRMRCVPPSQPSRCRMTAIEGDPVDVALELAITIDKPDGVALVNMANDKRPGGDWEAGVLAPEECICRRSNLVATLKRPAPNDNLNPANYPIPTTGGIYSPYVALPVISVPPVRRPKLDPTGLKYSFEQEKELMREKMRTVLRMAVWWGYSDLALGAFGCGPVFRNPTREVATMWRDLLYFDAEFRGHFSNVVFAFDPLDGTNPNPSPDKSSKKDASSKTSSKASGSSSKGKTKAKVASTHLEDMEIFKDVFDPAKMFPR
;
A
#
# COMPACT_ATOMS: atom_id res chain seq x y z
N MET A 1 -29.51 -20.87 -7.16
CA MET A 1 -29.05 -20.02 -6.04
C MET A 1 -27.77 -19.35 -6.46
N PRO A 2 -27.58 -18.03 -6.26
CA PRO A 2 -26.26 -17.44 -6.38
C PRO A 2 -25.32 -18.16 -5.39
N PRO A 3 -24.07 -18.48 -5.75
CA PRO A 3 -23.14 -19.10 -4.83
C PRO A 3 -23.00 -18.20 -3.59
N ALA A 4 -23.04 -18.81 -2.40
CA ALA A 4 -22.81 -18.09 -1.16
C ALA A 4 -21.44 -17.38 -1.25
N ARG A 5 -21.40 -16.08 -0.92
CA ARG A 5 -20.13 -15.33 -0.91
C ARG A 5 -19.15 -16.04 0.03
N VAL A 6 -18.01 -16.45 -0.52
CA VAL A 6 -16.94 -17.12 0.26
C VAL A 6 -16.41 -16.12 1.28
N LYS A 7 -16.26 -16.55 2.54
CA LYS A 7 -15.72 -15.66 3.57
C LYS A 7 -14.22 -15.46 3.34
N PRO A 8 -13.68 -14.24 3.52
CA PRO A 8 -12.24 -14.01 3.32
C PRO A 8 -11.35 -14.89 4.23
N SER A 9 -11.81 -15.20 5.44
CA SER A 9 -11.11 -16.13 6.34
C SER A 9 -11.00 -17.55 5.79
N ASP A 10 -12.02 -17.99 5.05
CA ASP A 10 -12.07 -19.33 4.47
C ASP A 10 -11.11 -19.40 3.27
N VAL A 11 -11.08 -18.35 2.44
CA VAL A 11 -10.09 -18.19 1.36
C VAL A 11 -8.66 -18.18 1.92
N ALA A 12 -8.43 -17.45 3.02
CA ALA A 12 -7.11 -17.43 3.65
C ALA A 12 -6.71 -18.81 4.20
N ALA A 13 -7.66 -19.53 4.82
CA ALA A 13 -7.41 -20.88 5.31
C ALA A 13 -7.08 -21.85 4.17
N GLU A 14 -7.76 -21.75 3.04
CA GLU A 14 -7.49 -22.54 1.84
C GLU A 14 -6.11 -22.21 1.23
N ALA A 15 -5.80 -20.92 1.07
CA ALA A 15 -4.48 -20.46 0.61
C ALA A 15 -3.35 -20.97 1.50
N LYS A 16 -3.51 -20.88 2.83
CA LYS A 16 -2.51 -21.33 3.80
C LYS A 16 -2.31 -22.84 3.82
N LYS A 17 -3.41 -23.61 3.72
CA LYS A 17 -3.37 -25.07 3.89
C LYS A 17 -3.11 -25.82 2.58
N THR A 18 -3.54 -25.26 1.46
CA THR A 18 -3.53 -25.95 0.17
C THR A 18 -2.60 -25.28 -0.82
N TYR A 19 -2.86 -24.03 -1.21
CA TYR A 19 -2.19 -23.42 -2.36
C TYR A 19 -0.72 -23.04 -2.09
N ILE A 20 -0.42 -22.42 -0.95
CA ILE A 20 0.95 -22.02 -0.62
C ILE A 20 1.88 -23.24 -0.51
N PRO A 21 1.55 -24.29 0.28
CA PRO A 21 2.37 -25.51 0.32
C PRO A 21 2.49 -26.22 -1.04
N TYR A 22 1.45 -26.15 -1.87
CA TYR A 22 1.50 -26.70 -3.22
C TYR A 22 2.51 -25.96 -4.10
N ILE A 23 2.47 -24.63 -4.14
CA ILE A 23 3.41 -23.81 -4.91
C ILE A 23 4.85 -24.08 -4.44
N GLU A 24 5.07 -24.14 -3.14
CA GLU A 24 6.40 -24.39 -2.56
C GLU A 24 6.94 -25.80 -2.83
N SER A 25 6.07 -26.81 -2.93
CA SER A 25 6.50 -28.19 -3.14
C SER A 25 6.60 -28.58 -4.61
N LYS A 26 5.77 -27.98 -5.48
CA LYS A 26 5.66 -28.36 -6.89
C LYS A 26 6.23 -27.34 -7.86
N LEU A 27 6.31 -26.07 -7.46
CA LEU A 27 6.68 -24.96 -8.33
C LEU A 27 7.87 -24.15 -7.80
N ALA A 28 8.58 -24.61 -6.75
CA ALA A 28 9.68 -23.85 -6.15
C ALA A 28 10.85 -23.56 -7.08
N GLU A 29 11.09 -24.38 -8.12
CA GLU A 29 12.12 -24.10 -9.11
C GLU A 29 11.79 -22.87 -9.97
N GLN A 30 10.51 -22.66 -10.26
CA GLN A 30 10.04 -21.55 -11.08
C GLN A 30 9.62 -20.34 -10.23
N TRP A 31 9.05 -20.60 -9.05
CA TRP A 31 8.45 -19.61 -8.15
C TRP A 31 8.99 -19.77 -6.72
N PRO A 32 10.30 -19.55 -6.51
CA PRO A 32 10.89 -19.67 -5.18
C PRO A 32 10.29 -18.61 -4.26
N ALA A 33 9.74 -19.05 -3.12
CA ALA A 33 9.00 -18.17 -2.22
C ALA A 33 9.93 -17.33 -1.32
N HIS A 34 10.81 -16.50 -1.90
CA HIS A 34 11.67 -15.58 -1.16
C HIS A 34 11.57 -14.15 -1.69
N SER A 35 12.01 -13.20 -0.87
CA SER A 35 12.01 -11.78 -1.20
C SER A 35 13.30 -11.09 -0.74
N TYR A 36 13.50 -9.85 -1.19
CA TYR A 36 14.69 -9.06 -0.87
C TYR A 36 14.31 -7.86 -0.01
N LEU A 37 14.92 -7.73 1.17
CA LEU A 37 14.74 -6.56 2.02
C LEU A 37 15.59 -5.40 1.50
N VAL A 38 14.96 -4.23 1.38
CA VAL A 38 15.63 -2.96 1.11
C VAL A 38 15.63 -2.17 2.41
N PRO A 39 16.76 -2.14 3.16
CA PRO A 39 16.76 -1.55 4.50
C PRO A 39 16.69 -0.02 4.48
N GLU A 40 17.30 0.62 3.49
CA GLU A 40 17.26 2.08 3.35
C GLU A 40 17.46 2.50 1.88
N SER A 41 16.54 3.30 1.35
CA SER A 41 16.52 3.70 -0.06
C SER A 41 17.42 4.90 -0.40
N SER A 42 18.03 5.55 0.58
CA SER A 42 18.54 6.92 0.44
C SER A 42 19.95 7.05 -0.14
N ILE A 43 20.77 5.98 -0.15
CA ILE A 43 22.17 6.08 -0.60
C ILE A 43 22.55 5.12 -1.74
N ARG A 44 22.07 3.87 -1.71
CA ARG A 44 22.50 2.85 -2.70
C ARG A 44 21.65 2.79 -3.98
N MET A 45 20.48 3.42 -4.00
CA MET A 45 19.52 3.34 -5.12
C MET A 45 19.28 4.69 -5.81
N ARG A 46 20.29 5.55 -5.91
CA ARG A 46 20.14 6.76 -6.73
C ARG A 46 19.86 6.35 -8.17
N CYS A 47 18.76 6.87 -8.71
CA CYS A 47 18.35 6.59 -10.06
C CYS A 47 19.28 7.35 -11.03
N VAL A 48 19.97 6.61 -11.89
CA VAL A 48 20.75 7.20 -12.98
C VAL A 48 19.77 7.59 -14.08
N PRO A 49 19.83 8.81 -14.64
CA PRO A 49 18.92 9.23 -15.70
C PRO A 49 18.84 8.21 -16.85
N PRO A 50 17.65 7.91 -17.37
CA PRO A 50 17.49 6.90 -18.39
C PRO A 50 18.07 7.38 -19.73
N SER A 51 18.65 6.47 -20.50
CA SER A 51 19.16 6.76 -21.84
C SER A 51 18.06 7.22 -22.81
N GLN A 52 16.86 6.69 -22.63
CA GLN A 52 15.65 7.05 -23.39
C GLN A 52 14.55 7.46 -22.41
N PRO A 53 14.36 8.78 -22.18
CA PRO A 53 13.36 9.25 -21.22
C PRO A 53 11.95 9.04 -21.74
N SER A 54 11.12 8.41 -20.92
CA SER A 54 9.70 8.18 -21.18
C SER A 54 8.84 9.33 -20.64
N ARG A 55 7.72 9.60 -21.31
CA ARG A 55 6.70 10.51 -20.79
C ARG A 55 5.72 9.70 -19.93
N CYS A 56 5.82 9.86 -18.61
CA CYS A 56 4.99 9.16 -17.64
C CYS A 56 3.50 9.48 -17.81
N ARG A 57 2.65 8.50 -18.11
CA ARG A 57 1.19 8.63 -18.07
C ARG A 57 0.69 8.23 -16.69
N MET A 58 0.06 9.15 -15.97
CA MET A 58 -0.57 8.88 -14.69
C MET A 58 -2.08 8.79 -14.89
N THR A 59 -2.73 7.77 -14.34
CA THR A 59 -4.19 7.63 -14.45
C THR A 59 -4.76 7.05 -13.16
N ALA A 60 -5.92 7.55 -12.76
CA ALA A 60 -6.68 7.02 -11.65
C ALA A 60 -7.97 6.38 -12.15
N ILE A 61 -8.18 5.11 -11.81
CA ILE A 61 -9.31 4.30 -12.25
C ILE A 61 -9.95 3.55 -11.08
N GLU A 62 -11.21 3.18 -11.24
CA GLU A 62 -11.91 2.30 -10.31
C GLU A 62 -11.51 0.85 -10.59
N GLY A 63 -11.18 0.08 -9.54
CA GLY A 63 -10.81 -1.33 -9.68
C GLY A 63 -9.89 -1.85 -8.58
N ASP A 64 -9.74 -3.17 -8.53
CA ASP A 64 -8.76 -3.84 -7.68
C ASP A 64 -7.35 -3.67 -8.27
N PRO A 65 -6.33 -3.31 -7.46
CA PRO A 65 -4.99 -3.01 -7.96
C PRO A 65 -4.30 -4.22 -8.61
N VAL A 66 -4.65 -5.47 -8.25
CA VAL A 66 -4.09 -6.67 -8.89
C VAL A 66 -4.67 -6.84 -10.28
N ASP A 67 -5.98 -6.71 -10.41
CA ASP A 67 -6.65 -6.85 -11.70
C ASP A 67 -6.18 -5.77 -12.68
N VAL A 68 -6.07 -4.52 -12.21
CA VAL A 68 -5.50 -3.41 -12.98
C VAL A 68 -4.06 -3.67 -13.40
N ALA A 69 -3.24 -4.26 -12.53
CA ALA A 69 -1.86 -4.59 -12.85
C ALA A 69 -1.76 -5.68 -13.93
N LEU A 70 -2.62 -6.71 -13.85
CA LEU A 70 -2.71 -7.77 -14.85
C LEU A 70 -3.17 -7.23 -16.20
N GLU A 71 -4.21 -6.38 -16.22
CA GLU A 71 -4.70 -5.73 -17.44
C GLU A 71 -3.64 -4.83 -18.08
N LEU A 72 -2.90 -4.06 -17.26
CA LEU A 72 -1.80 -3.26 -17.75
C LEU A 72 -0.70 -4.12 -18.37
N ALA A 73 -0.32 -5.22 -17.71
CA ALA A 73 0.70 -6.15 -18.20
C ALA A 73 0.31 -6.78 -19.55
N ILE A 74 -0.96 -7.12 -19.74
CA ILE A 74 -1.53 -7.58 -21.02
C ILE A 74 -1.47 -6.46 -22.06
N THR A 75 -1.87 -5.24 -21.70
CA THR A 75 -1.92 -4.10 -22.61
C THR A 75 -0.55 -3.70 -23.16
N ILE A 76 0.50 -3.81 -22.34
CA ILE A 76 1.88 -3.50 -22.74
C ILE A 76 2.62 -4.70 -23.36
N ASP A 77 1.96 -5.86 -23.48
CA ASP A 77 2.54 -7.13 -23.97
C ASP A 77 3.81 -7.54 -23.20
N LYS A 78 3.83 -7.31 -21.89
CA LYS A 78 4.93 -7.66 -20.99
C LYS A 78 4.38 -8.18 -19.66
N PRO A 79 4.22 -9.50 -19.48
CA PRO A 79 3.64 -10.08 -18.26
C PRO A 79 4.45 -9.72 -17.01
N ASP A 80 5.77 -9.72 -17.10
CA ASP A 80 6.69 -9.33 -16.01
C ASP A 80 7.10 -7.85 -16.07
N GLY A 81 6.44 -7.04 -16.91
CA GLY A 81 6.81 -5.64 -17.14
C GLY A 81 6.20 -4.66 -16.14
N VAL A 82 5.22 -5.09 -15.35
CA VAL A 82 4.48 -4.26 -14.40
C VAL A 82 4.81 -4.67 -12.97
N ALA A 83 5.20 -3.70 -12.14
CA ALA A 83 5.31 -3.93 -10.70
C ALA A 83 4.04 -3.46 -9.98
N LEU A 84 3.50 -4.35 -9.14
CA LEU A 84 2.40 -4.04 -8.23
C LEU A 84 2.95 -3.45 -6.94
N VAL A 85 2.45 -2.29 -6.52
CA VAL A 85 2.83 -1.67 -5.24
C VAL A 85 1.86 -2.05 -4.14
N ASN A 86 2.37 -2.81 -3.17
CA ASN A 86 1.64 -3.22 -1.98
C ASN A 86 1.80 -2.20 -0.84
N MET A 87 0.67 -1.77 -0.27
CA MET A 87 0.59 -0.93 0.93
C MET A 87 0.83 -1.76 2.18
N ALA A 88 2.08 -2.16 2.37
CA ALA A 88 2.44 -3.18 3.35
C ALA A 88 2.19 -2.78 4.80
N ASN A 89 1.89 -3.76 5.64
CA ASN A 89 2.03 -3.62 7.08
C ASN A 89 3.52 -3.61 7.44
N ASP A 90 3.91 -2.75 8.38
CA ASP A 90 5.31 -2.58 8.80
C ASP A 90 5.81 -3.71 9.71
N LYS A 91 4.90 -4.39 10.42
CA LYS A 91 5.24 -5.33 11.50
C LYS A 91 4.89 -6.78 11.19
N ARG A 92 3.89 -7.02 10.35
CA ARG A 92 3.35 -8.36 10.11
C ARG A 92 3.24 -8.64 8.61
N PRO A 93 3.83 -9.75 8.11
CA PRO A 93 3.71 -10.11 6.70
C PRO A 93 2.24 -10.41 6.36
N GLY A 94 1.69 -9.62 5.43
CA GLY A 94 0.30 -9.73 5.00
C GLY A 94 -0.71 -9.17 6.01
N GLY A 95 -0.29 -8.34 6.97
CA GLY A 95 -1.21 -7.70 7.92
C GLY A 95 -2.09 -8.69 8.67
N ASP A 96 -3.41 -8.54 8.54
CA ASP A 96 -4.41 -9.45 9.10
C ASP A 96 -5.06 -10.35 8.02
N TRP A 97 -4.29 -10.85 7.04
CA TRP A 97 -4.83 -11.60 5.89
C TRP A 97 -5.60 -12.88 6.25
N GLU A 98 -5.25 -13.53 7.36
CA GLU A 98 -5.96 -14.71 7.90
C GLU A 98 -7.32 -14.33 8.50
N ALA A 99 -7.52 -13.06 8.84
CA ALA A 99 -8.79 -12.54 9.33
C ALA A 99 -9.72 -12.14 8.16
N GLY A 100 -10.96 -11.83 8.49
CA GLY A 100 -11.97 -11.33 7.53
C GLY A 100 -11.75 -9.89 7.05
N VAL A 101 -10.57 -9.30 7.25
CA VAL A 101 -10.27 -7.89 6.92
C VAL A 101 -10.08 -7.75 5.42
N LEU A 102 -10.86 -6.88 4.78
CA LEU A 102 -10.73 -6.51 3.38
C LEU A 102 -9.93 -5.20 3.30
N ALA A 103 -8.62 -5.35 3.16
CA ALA A 103 -7.72 -4.26 2.82
C ALA A 103 -6.75 -4.76 1.74
N PRO A 104 -6.09 -3.86 0.99
CA PRO A 104 -5.38 -4.26 -0.23
C PRO A 104 -4.29 -5.30 -0.01
N GLU A 105 -3.47 -5.16 1.04
CA GLU A 105 -2.44 -6.15 1.36
C GLU A 105 -3.05 -7.53 1.67
N GLU A 106 -4.09 -7.57 2.50
CA GLU A 106 -4.79 -8.80 2.87
C GLU A 106 -5.45 -9.48 1.67
N CYS A 107 -6.03 -8.71 0.75
CA CYS A 107 -6.61 -9.20 -0.48
C CYS A 107 -5.55 -9.85 -1.39
N ILE A 108 -4.41 -9.18 -1.61
CA ILE A 108 -3.30 -9.72 -2.40
C ILE A 108 -2.76 -11.00 -1.75
N CYS A 109 -2.59 -11.02 -0.43
CA CYS A 109 -2.08 -12.18 0.29
C CYS A 109 -3.00 -13.40 0.24
N ARG A 110 -4.32 -13.20 0.13
CA ARG A 110 -5.29 -14.30 -0.03
C ARG A 110 -5.37 -14.85 -1.46
N ARG A 111 -4.96 -14.05 -2.45
CA ARG A 111 -5.05 -14.38 -3.89
C ARG A 111 -3.70 -14.79 -4.49
N SER A 112 -2.63 -14.82 -3.71
CA SER A 112 -1.27 -15.08 -4.19
C SER A 112 -0.41 -15.80 -3.16
N ASN A 113 0.83 -16.12 -3.52
CA ASN A 113 1.88 -16.60 -2.61
C ASN A 113 2.64 -15.45 -1.89
N LEU A 114 2.20 -14.18 -1.99
CA LEU A 114 2.94 -13.03 -1.46
C LEU A 114 3.34 -13.21 0.01
N VAL A 115 2.43 -13.67 0.87
CA VAL A 115 2.73 -13.88 2.30
C VAL A 115 3.87 -14.88 2.54
N ALA A 116 4.04 -15.87 1.65
CA ALA A 116 5.12 -16.84 1.72
C ALA A 116 6.47 -16.19 1.40
N THR A 117 6.50 -15.31 0.39
CA THR A 117 7.68 -14.51 0.02
C THR A 117 8.05 -13.52 1.13
N LEU A 118 7.07 -12.79 1.68
CA LEU A 118 7.28 -11.79 2.73
C LEU A 118 7.93 -12.38 3.99
N LYS A 119 7.64 -13.66 4.30
CA LYS A 119 8.19 -14.37 5.45
C LYS A 119 9.62 -14.88 5.25
N ARG A 120 10.10 -15.00 4.02
CA ARG A 120 11.39 -15.64 3.72
C ARG A 120 12.35 -14.68 3.02
N PRO A 121 13.42 -14.24 3.70
CA PRO A 121 14.51 -13.55 3.05
C PRO A 121 15.16 -14.43 1.98
N ALA A 122 15.74 -13.80 0.96
CA ALA A 122 16.52 -14.48 -0.04
C ALA A 122 17.70 -15.24 0.63
N PRO A 123 18.01 -16.48 0.20
CA PRO A 123 18.99 -17.35 0.86
C PRO A 123 20.42 -16.78 0.93
N ASN A 124 20.74 -15.82 0.06
CA ASN A 124 22.05 -15.18 -0.02
C ASN A 124 22.11 -13.80 0.68
N ASP A 125 21.02 -13.34 1.29
CA ASP A 125 20.99 -12.07 2.03
C ASP A 125 21.44 -12.26 3.49
N ASN A 126 22.73 -12.54 3.67
CA ASN A 126 23.33 -12.74 5.00
C ASN A 126 23.30 -11.47 5.88
N LEU A 127 22.95 -10.31 5.30
CA LEU A 127 22.86 -9.04 6.02
C LEU A 127 21.50 -8.88 6.72
N ASN A 128 20.44 -9.52 6.19
CA ASN A 128 19.08 -9.40 6.69
C ASN A 128 18.47 -10.79 6.96
N PRO A 129 18.65 -11.36 8.16
CA PRO A 129 18.12 -12.70 8.49
C PRO A 129 16.59 -12.74 8.60
N ALA A 130 15.92 -11.59 8.56
CA ALA A 130 14.46 -11.47 8.54
C ALA A 130 14.05 -10.22 7.73
N ASN A 131 12.91 -10.32 7.04
CA ASN A 131 12.33 -9.19 6.29
C ASN A 131 11.55 -8.22 7.18
N TYR A 132 11.13 -8.67 8.37
CA TYR A 132 10.27 -7.91 9.29
C TYR A 132 10.97 -7.68 10.64
N PRO A 133 10.73 -6.54 11.29
CA PRO A 133 9.91 -5.41 10.84
C PRO A 133 10.52 -4.65 9.64
N ILE A 134 9.68 -4.14 8.75
CA ILE A 134 10.14 -3.36 7.60
C ILE A 134 10.71 -2.03 8.12
N PRO A 135 11.95 -1.65 7.77
CA PRO A 135 12.52 -0.38 8.16
C PRO A 135 11.67 0.82 7.70
N THR A 136 11.77 1.93 8.43
CA THR A 136 10.85 3.06 8.26
C THR A 136 10.83 3.62 6.83
N THR A 137 11.99 3.73 6.18
CA THR A 137 12.14 4.17 4.78
C THR A 137 12.53 3.02 3.85
N GLY A 138 12.39 1.77 4.32
CA GLY A 138 12.69 0.57 3.58
C GLY A 138 11.46 -0.04 2.87
N GLY A 139 11.68 -1.17 2.23
CA GLY A 139 10.65 -1.94 1.53
C GLY A 139 11.10 -3.37 1.27
N ILE A 140 10.19 -4.20 0.77
CA ILE A 140 10.47 -5.58 0.38
C ILE A 140 10.13 -5.75 -1.10
N TYR A 141 11.03 -6.35 -1.85
CA TYR A 141 10.78 -6.73 -3.24
C TYR A 141 10.57 -8.24 -3.37
N SER A 142 9.41 -8.63 -3.90
CA SER A 142 8.99 -10.01 -4.11
C SER A 142 8.83 -10.27 -5.61
N PRO A 143 9.88 -10.76 -6.30
CA PRO A 143 9.82 -11.02 -7.75
C PRO A 143 8.99 -12.25 -8.13
N TYR A 144 8.91 -13.25 -7.24
CA TYR A 144 8.32 -14.56 -7.53
C TYR A 144 6.88 -14.68 -7.03
N VAL A 145 6.09 -13.67 -7.38
CA VAL A 145 4.63 -13.66 -7.24
C VAL A 145 4.07 -13.50 -8.65
N ALA A 146 2.82 -13.91 -8.90
CA ALA A 146 2.19 -13.84 -10.24
C ALA A 146 2.36 -12.49 -10.95
N LEU A 147 2.52 -11.41 -10.20
CA LEU A 147 3.12 -10.15 -10.63
C LEU A 147 4.22 -9.76 -9.64
N PRO A 148 5.34 -9.17 -10.08
CA PRO A 148 6.35 -8.63 -9.17
C PRO A 148 5.74 -7.62 -8.20
N VAL A 149 6.01 -7.77 -6.90
CA VAL A 149 5.44 -6.91 -5.85
C VAL A 149 6.51 -6.08 -5.15
N ILE A 150 6.28 -4.77 -5.07
CA ILE A 150 7.04 -3.83 -4.24
C ILE A 150 6.19 -3.50 -3.01
N SER A 151 6.61 -3.98 -1.84
CA SER A 151 5.92 -3.80 -0.56
C SER A 151 6.56 -2.68 0.24
N VAL A 152 5.86 -1.56 0.40
CA VAL A 152 6.34 -0.41 1.20
C VAL A 152 5.22 0.05 2.15
N PRO A 153 5.51 0.21 3.45
CA PRO A 153 4.49 0.63 4.41
C PRO A 153 4.22 2.13 4.29
N PRO A 154 2.98 2.59 4.05
CA PRO A 154 2.64 4.01 4.07
C PRO A 154 2.71 4.60 5.49
N VAL A 155 2.76 5.93 5.62
CA VAL A 155 2.53 6.58 6.93
C VAL A 155 1.10 6.30 7.36
N ARG A 156 0.91 5.87 8.62
CA ARG A 156 -0.41 5.51 9.14
C ARG A 156 -0.93 6.59 10.08
N ARG A 157 -2.07 7.18 9.72
CA ARG A 157 -2.85 8.16 10.48
C ARG A 157 -2.00 9.33 10.99
N PRO A 158 -1.33 10.06 10.08
CA PRO A 158 -0.54 11.22 10.48
C PRO A 158 -1.44 12.28 11.13
N LYS A 159 -0.84 13.18 11.91
CA LYS A 159 -1.59 14.29 12.47
C LYS A 159 -1.96 15.27 11.36
N LEU A 160 -3.25 15.53 11.19
CA LEU A 160 -3.76 16.47 10.20
C LEU A 160 -4.13 17.80 10.86
N ASP A 161 -4.08 18.86 10.05
CA ASP A 161 -4.56 20.18 10.43
C ASP A 161 -6.06 20.18 10.79
N PRO A 162 -6.62 21.26 11.38
CA PRO A 162 -8.04 21.31 11.73
C PRO A 162 -9.00 21.10 10.55
N THR A 163 -8.54 21.35 9.31
CA THR A 163 -9.36 21.13 8.11
C THR A 163 -9.42 19.66 7.69
N GLY A 164 -8.43 18.86 8.13
CA GLY A 164 -8.24 17.47 7.73
C GLY A 164 -7.74 17.31 6.30
N LEU A 165 -7.31 18.40 5.66
CA LEU A 165 -6.88 18.42 4.26
C LEU A 165 -5.38 18.53 4.10
N LYS A 166 -4.65 18.82 5.20
CA LYS A 166 -3.21 18.97 5.19
C LYS A 166 -2.54 18.26 6.37
N TYR A 167 -1.27 17.92 6.19
CA TYR A 167 -0.43 17.46 7.31
C TYR A 167 -0.24 18.60 8.31
N SER A 168 -0.31 18.30 9.62
CA SER A 168 0.06 19.26 10.67
C SER A 168 1.57 19.43 10.80
N PHE A 169 2.34 18.38 10.52
CA PHE A 169 3.77 18.34 10.73
C PHE A 169 4.50 18.02 9.42
N GLU A 170 5.49 18.84 9.08
CA GLU A 170 6.31 18.64 7.88
C GLU A 170 7.10 17.33 7.95
N GLN A 171 7.48 16.88 9.14
CA GLN A 171 8.21 15.62 9.32
C GLN A 171 7.39 14.40 8.87
N GLU A 172 6.08 14.37 9.17
CA GLU A 172 5.21 13.27 8.73
C GLU A 172 4.93 13.31 7.23
N LYS A 173 4.81 14.53 6.68
CA LYS A 173 4.68 14.76 5.25
C LYS A 173 5.93 14.30 4.49
N GLU A 174 7.11 14.69 4.94
CA GLU A 174 8.38 14.28 4.32
C GLU A 174 8.61 12.78 4.49
N LEU A 175 8.21 12.20 5.62
CA LEU A 175 8.26 10.75 5.80
C LEU A 175 7.39 10.01 4.78
N MET A 176 6.18 10.50 4.51
CA MET A 176 5.32 9.95 3.48
C MET A 176 5.97 10.09 2.10
N ARG A 177 6.52 11.27 1.80
CA ARG A 177 7.24 11.52 0.55
C ARG A 177 8.44 10.57 0.38
N GLU A 178 9.23 10.35 1.42
CA GLU A 178 10.39 9.44 1.35
C GLU A 178 9.97 7.98 1.13
N LYS A 179 8.87 7.53 1.73
CA LYS A 179 8.30 6.20 1.43
C LYS A 179 7.86 6.08 -0.03
N MET A 180 7.31 7.15 -0.61
CA MET A 180 6.98 7.18 -2.05
C MET A 180 8.25 7.15 -2.91
N ARG A 181 9.32 7.87 -2.52
CA ARG A 181 10.64 7.75 -3.16
C ARG A 181 11.18 6.32 -3.08
N THR A 182 11.03 5.64 -1.95
CA THR A 182 11.42 4.22 -1.80
C THR A 182 10.72 3.35 -2.84
N VAL A 183 9.41 3.49 -3.03
CA VAL A 183 8.68 2.76 -4.09
C VAL A 183 9.30 3.01 -5.46
N LEU A 184 9.52 4.27 -5.82
CA LEU A 184 10.04 4.63 -7.14
C LEU A 184 11.48 4.18 -7.36
N ARG A 185 12.37 4.37 -6.37
CA ARG A 185 13.76 3.90 -6.43
C ARG A 185 13.84 2.39 -6.59
N MET A 186 13.03 1.66 -5.84
CA MET A 186 12.91 0.21 -5.97
C MET A 186 12.46 -0.17 -7.39
N ALA A 187 11.40 0.45 -7.91
CA ALA A 187 10.94 0.19 -9.27
C ALA A 187 12.03 0.42 -10.32
N VAL A 188 12.73 1.56 -10.27
CA VAL A 188 13.83 1.87 -11.19
C VAL A 188 14.98 0.87 -11.04
N TRP A 189 15.34 0.51 -9.82
CA TRP A 189 16.44 -0.42 -9.54
C TRP A 189 16.22 -1.80 -10.19
N TRP A 190 14.99 -2.30 -10.17
CA TRP A 190 14.61 -3.56 -10.82
C TRP A 190 14.11 -3.39 -12.26
N GLY A 191 14.21 -2.19 -12.84
CA GLY A 191 13.93 -1.95 -14.26
C GLY A 191 12.46 -1.83 -14.63
N TYR A 192 11.58 -1.54 -13.68
CA TYR A 192 10.16 -1.35 -13.93
C TYR A 192 9.86 0.09 -14.35
N SER A 193 9.34 0.25 -15.56
CA SER A 193 8.79 1.53 -16.07
C SER A 193 7.27 1.65 -15.87
N ASP A 194 6.60 0.55 -15.55
CA ASP A 194 5.15 0.45 -15.50
C ASP A 194 4.71 -0.01 -14.11
N LEU A 195 3.85 0.78 -13.46
CA LEU A 195 3.44 0.57 -12.08
C LEU A 195 1.93 0.56 -11.95
N ALA A 196 1.45 -0.35 -11.10
CA ALA A 196 0.08 -0.35 -10.62
C ALA A 196 0.09 -0.22 -9.09
N LEU A 197 -0.67 0.74 -8.58
CA LEU A 197 -0.76 1.05 -7.16
C LEU A 197 -2.22 1.12 -6.73
N GLY A 198 -2.51 0.73 -5.50
CA GLY A 198 -3.76 1.15 -4.86
C GLY A 198 -3.72 2.62 -4.44
N ALA A 199 -4.70 3.07 -3.65
CA ALA A 199 -4.74 4.39 -3.04
C ALA A 199 -3.67 4.56 -1.93
N PHE A 200 -2.37 4.60 -2.30
CA PHE A 200 -1.22 4.50 -1.41
C PHE A 200 -1.24 5.52 -0.26
N GLY A 201 -1.54 5.06 0.96
CA GLY A 201 -1.65 5.90 2.15
C GLY A 201 -2.99 6.64 2.30
N CYS A 202 -3.92 6.52 1.35
CA CYS A 202 -5.27 7.06 1.44
C CYS A 202 -6.23 6.06 2.13
N GLY A 203 -7.53 6.39 2.12
CA GLY A 203 -8.56 5.52 2.69
C GLY A 203 -8.62 5.46 4.23
N PRO A 204 -9.52 4.64 4.80
CA PRO A 204 -9.88 4.68 6.22
C PRO A 204 -8.81 4.12 7.16
N VAL A 205 -7.93 3.26 6.63
CA VAL A 205 -6.84 2.62 7.39
C VAL A 205 -5.70 3.60 7.63
N PHE A 206 -5.26 4.29 6.57
CA PHE A 206 -4.07 5.15 6.60
C PHE A 206 -4.40 6.63 6.82
N ARG A 207 -5.51 7.16 6.31
CA ARG A 207 -5.99 8.54 6.56
C ARG A 207 -4.96 9.64 6.28
N ASN A 208 -4.13 9.50 5.24
CA ASN A 208 -3.35 10.65 4.75
C ASN A 208 -4.27 11.59 3.95
N PRO A 209 -3.95 12.90 3.85
CA PRO A 209 -4.74 13.84 3.09
C PRO A 209 -4.58 13.57 1.59
N THR A 210 -5.64 13.06 0.96
CA THR A 210 -5.64 12.54 -0.42
C THR A 210 -5.04 13.51 -1.44
N ARG A 211 -5.43 14.79 -1.39
CA ARG A 211 -4.92 15.81 -2.33
C ARG A 211 -3.42 16.03 -2.18
N GLU A 212 -2.88 16.02 -0.96
CA GLU A 212 -1.43 16.14 -0.76
C GLU A 212 -0.71 14.88 -1.25
N VAL A 213 -1.26 13.68 -1.01
CA VAL A 213 -0.69 12.42 -1.52
C VAL A 213 -0.66 12.41 -3.05
N ALA A 214 -1.77 12.75 -3.71
CA ALA A 214 -1.83 12.87 -5.17
C ALA A 214 -0.83 13.89 -5.70
N THR A 215 -0.69 15.03 -5.02
CA THR A 215 0.27 16.09 -5.38
C THR A 215 1.71 15.58 -5.25
N MET A 216 2.03 14.85 -4.17
CA MET A 216 3.35 14.24 -4.00
C MET A 216 3.67 13.22 -5.09
N TRP A 217 2.72 12.38 -5.49
CA TRP A 217 2.92 11.42 -6.59
C TRP A 217 3.22 12.14 -7.91
N ARG A 218 2.42 13.15 -8.24
CA ARG A 218 2.65 14.00 -9.42
C ARG A 218 4.04 14.60 -9.37
N ASP A 219 4.39 15.26 -8.26
CA ASP A 219 5.64 16.00 -8.17
C ASP A 219 6.85 15.06 -8.31
N LEU A 220 6.81 13.89 -7.68
CA LEU A 220 7.85 12.86 -7.81
C LEU A 220 7.94 12.31 -9.24
N LEU A 221 6.83 11.98 -9.88
CA LEU A 221 6.85 11.33 -11.20
C LEU A 221 7.17 12.30 -12.36
N TYR A 222 6.86 13.58 -12.20
CA TYR A 222 6.98 14.57 -13.28
C TYR A 222 8.06 15.63 -13.08
N PHE A 223 8.23 16.13 -11.85
CA PHE A 223 9.08 17.29 -11.58
C PHE A 223 10.38 16.94 -10.87
N ASP A 224 10.42 15.84 -10.11
CA ASP A 224 11.64 15.39 -9.44
C ASP A 224 12.64 14.85 -10.46
N ALA A 225 13.84 15.44 -10.47
CA ALA A 225 14.91 15.10 -11.39
C ALA A 225 15.41 13.65 -11.21
N GLU A 226 15.20 13.05 -10.04
CA GLU A 226 15.60 11.67 -9.77
C GLU A 226 14.74 10.66 -10.56
N PHE A 227 13.45 10.92 -10.76
CA PHE A 227 12.52 9.95 -11.36
C PHE A 227 12.01 10.35 -12.75
N ARG A 228 12.22 11.62 -13.13
CA ARG A 228 11.77 12.14 -14.42
C ARG A 228 12.34 11.31 -15.57
N GLY A 229 11.46 10.77 -16.41
CA GLY A 229 11.82 9.99 -17.59
C GLY A 229 11.89 8.48 -17.36
N HIS A 230 11.84 7.99 -16.12
CA HIS A 230 11.96 6.56 -15.82
C HIS A 230 10.66 5.77 -16.07
N PHE A 231 9.51 6.40 -15.89
CA PHE A 231 8.21 5.73 -15.90
C PHE A 231 7.43 6.03 -17.19
N SER A 232 6.75 5.01 -17.70
CA SER A 232 5.88 5.05 -18.88
C SER A 232 4.42 5.11 -18.49
N ASN A 233 3.96 4.20 -17.63
CA ASN A 233 2.59 4.17 -17.13
C ASN A 233 2.58 3.98 -15.60
N VAL A 234 1.85 4.83 -14.89
CA VAL A 234 1.59 4.67 -13.45
C VAL A 234 0.07 4.74 -13.25
N VAL A 235 -0.53 3.62 -12.86
CA VAL A 235 -1.98 3.49 -12.68
C VAL A 235 -2.31 3.39 -11.20
N PHE A 236 -3.23 4.25 -10.75
CA PHE A 236 -3.76 4.28 -9.40
C PHE A 236 -5.17 3.68 -9.39
N ALA A 237 -5.30 2.49 -8.83
CA ALA A 237 -6.55 1.76 -8.71
C ALA A 237 -7.23 2.09 -7.37
N PHE A 238 -8.52 2.41 -7.43
CA PHE A 238 -9.36 2.69 -6.27
C PHE A 238 -10.43 1.61 -6.15
N ASP A 239 -10.27 0.72 -5.18
CA ASP A 239 -11.17 -0.42 -4.97
C ASP A 239 -12.39 0.02 -4.13
N PRO A 240 -13.63 -0.24 -4.59
CA PRO A 240 -14.83 -0.03 -3.77
C PRO A 240 -14.80 -0.71 -2.40
N LEU A 241 -14.08 -1.83 -2.28
CA LEU A 241 -13.94 -2.59 -1.04
C LEU A 241 -13.08 -1.89 0.01
N ASP A 242 -12.26 -0.89 -0.37
CA ASP A 242 -11.42 -0.11 0.55
C ASP A 242 -12.23 0.76 1.53
N GLY A 243 -13.55 0.89 1.33
CA GLY A 243 -14.44 1.74 2.14
C GLY A 243 -15.66 1.06 2.76
N THR A 244 -15.96 -0.21 2.44
CA THR A 244 -17.20 -0.86 2.88
C THR A 244 -16.96 -2.10 3.73
N ASN A 245 -16.77 -1.89 5.03
CA ASN A 245 -17.11 -2.91 6.03
C ASN A 245 -17.73 -2.23 7.27
N PRO A 246 -19.03 -2.42 7.56
CA PRO A 246 -19.74 -1.76 8.67
C PRO A 246 -19.43 -2.35 10.06
N ASN A 247 -18.39 -3.17 10.21
CA ASN A 247 -18.07 -3.81 11.48
C ASN A 247 -16.75 -3.27 12.05
N PRO A 248 -16.79 -2.37 13.06
CA PRO A 248 -15.60 -2.06 13.83
C PRO A 248 -15.20 -3.32 14.59
N SER A 249 -14.05 -3.91 14.27
CA SER A 249 -13.42 -4.85 15.19
C SER A 249 -13.22 -4.13 16.53
N PRO A 250 -13.66 -4.71 17.65
CA PRO A 250 -13.46 -4.09 18.95
C PRO A 250 -11.97 -4.07 19.24
N ASP A 251 -11.43 -2.89 19.53
CA ASP A 251 -10.10 -2.72 20.12
C ASP A 251 -9.97 -3.69 21.29
N LYS A 252 -9.16 -4.74 21.13
CA LYS A 252 -8.66 -5.52 22.26
C LYS A 252 -7.59 -4.68 22.94
N SER A 253 -8.03 -3.71 23.75
CA SER A 253 -7.19 -3.11 24.77
C SER A 253 -6.69 -4.22 25.68
N SER A 254 -5.37 -4.34 25.75
CA SER A 254 -4.61 -5.15 26.70
C SER A 254 -5.22 -5.11 28.10
N LYS A 255 -5.54 -6.30 28.63
CA LYS A 255 -5.87 -6.52 30.04
C LYS A 255 -4.77 -5.91 30.92
N LYS A 256 -5.15 -5.04 31.85
CA LYS A 256 -4.41 -4.79 33.10
C LYS A 256 -5.29 -5.22 34.26
N ASP A 257 -4.64 -5.92 35.18
CA ASP A 257 -5.22 -6.62 36.31
C ASP A 257 -5.90 -5.72 37.34
N ALA A 258 -6.73 -6.40 38.13
CA ALA A 258 -7.61 -5.89 39.17
C ALA A 258 -6.91 -5.15 40.32
N SER A 259 -7.57 -4.14 40.87
CA SER A 259 -7.91 -4.12 42.29
C SER A 259 -9.03 -3.12 42.57
N SER A 260 -9.85 -3.49 43.56
CA SER A 260 -11.08 -2.85 44.00
C SER A 260 -10.84 -1.65 44.91
N LYS A 261 -11.73 -0.65 44.87
CA LYS A 261 -12.42 -0.06 46.04
C LYS A 261 -13.42 1.04 45.64
N THR A 262 -14.62 0.86 46.18
CA THR A 262 -15.75 1.78 46.48
C THR A 262 -15.42 3.28 46.66
N SER A 263 -16.20 4.19 46.07
CA SER A 263 -17.38 4.89 46.67
C SER A 263 -17.72 6.25 46.03
N SER A 264 -19.04 6.53 45.97
CA SER A 264 -19.76 7.83 46.06
C SER A 264 -19.67 8.95 45.00
N LYS A 265 -20.86 9.26 44.44
CA LYS A 265 -21.50 10.57 44.14
C LYS A 265 -20.62 11.78 43.76
N ALA A 266 -20.91 12.41 42.61
CA ALA A 266 -21.68 13.67 42.52
C ALA A 266 -21.76 14.20 41.07
N SER A 267 -22.81 14.97 40.85
CA SER A 267 -23.26 15.67 39.64
C SER A 267 -22.26 16.64 39.02
N GLY A 268 -22.29 16.76 37.69
CA GLY A 268 -21.68 17.86 36.95
C GLY A 268 -22.19 17.90 35.51
N SER A 269 -23.24 18.68 35.26
CA SER A 269 -23.69 19.03 33.93
C SER A 269 -22.60 19.86 33.23
N SER A 270 -22.14 19.41 32.07
CA SER A 270 -21.52 20.32 31.11
C SER A 270 -21.90 19.88 29.69
N SER A 271 -22.75 20.70 29.08
CA SER A 271 -23.04 20.73 27.67
C SER A 271 -21.77 21.12 26.91
N LYS A 272 -21.08 20.15 26.32
CA LYS A 272 -20.05 20.41 25.31
C LYS A 272 -20.54 19.90 23.96
N GLY A 273 -20.62 20.84 23.02
CA GLY A 273 -21.10 20.67 21.67
C GLY A 273 -20.44 19.48 20.98
N LYS A 274 -21.26 18.67 20.32
CA LYS A 274 -20.82 17.63 19.40
C LYS A 274 -20.20 18.32 18.18
N THR A 275 -18.89 18.46 18.16
CA THR A 275 -18.15 18.64 16.90
C THR A 275 -18.44 17.39 16.06
N LYS A 276 -19.15 17.57 14.95
CA LYS A 276 -19.39 16.49 13.97
C LYS A 276 -18.03 16.00 13.50
N ALA A 277 -17.66 14.77 13.84
CA ALA A 277 -16.55 14.09 13.19
C ALA A 277 -16.84 14.02 11.69
N LYS A 278 -15.95 14.59 10.88
CA LYS A 278 -16.09 14.63 9.42
C LYS A 278 -16.00 13.17 8.91
N VAL A 279 -16.98 12.79 8.10
CA VAL A 279 -17.10 11.46 7.48
C VAL A 279 -15.86 11.21 6.62
N ALA A 280 -15.30 10.01 6.68
CA ALA A 280 -14.16 9.62 5.86
C ALA A 280 -14.52 9.73 4.37
N SER A 281 -13.59 10.27 3.56
CA SER A 281 -13.69 10.35 2.09
C SER A 281 -14.05 9.00 1.49
N THR A 282 -14.91 8.99 0.47
CA THR A 282 -15.22 7.75 -0.27
C THR A 282 -14.11 7.44 -1.29
N HIS A 283 -13.95 6.18 -1.68
CA HIS A 283 -12.96 5.79 -2.70
C HIS A 283 -13.15 6.53 -4.03
N LEU A 284 -14.40 6.85 -4.41
CA LEU A 284 -14.71 7.64 -5.60
C LEU A 284 -14.28 9.10 -5.47
N GLU A 285 -14.50 9.72 -4.31
CA GLU A 285 -14.01 11.08 -4.04
C GLU A 285 -12.48 11.14 -4.10
N ASP A 286 -11.82 10.13 -3.52
CA ASP A 286 -10.36 10.03 -3.59
C ASP A 286 -9.87 9.87 -5.04
N MET A 287 -10.52 9.04 -5.83
CA MET A 287 -10.21 8.86 -7.26
C MET A 287 -10.36 10.16 -8.05
N GLU A 288 -11.46 10.90 -7.86
CA GLU A 288 -11.68 12.17 -8.56
C GLU A 288 -10.64 13.23 -8.17
N ILE A 289 -10.18 13.25 -6.92
CA ILE A 289 -9.05 14.11 -6.51
C ILE A 289 -7.77 13.74 -7.27
N PHE A 290 -7.48 12.44 -7.43
CA PHE A 290 -6.32 12.02 -8.21
C PHE A 290 -6.44 12.41 -9.69
N LYS A 291 -7.61 12.20 -10.31
CA LYS A 291 -7.86 12.64 -11.70
C LYS A 291 -7.67 14.15 -11.86
N ASP A 292 -8.19 14.93 -10.92
CA ASP A 292 -8.06 16.39 -10.88
C ASP A 292 -6.60 16.85 -10.77
N VAL A 293 -5.80 16.23 -9.90
CA VAL A 293 -4.37 16.54 -9.76
C VAL A 293 -3.57 16.07 -10.97
N PHE A 294 -4.01 14.99 -11.62
CA PHE A 294 -3.35 14.41 -12.78
C PHE A 294 -3.74 15.02 -14.14
N ASP A 295 -4.64 16.00 -14.14
CA ASP A 295 -5.07 16.71 -15.34
C ASP A 295 -3.89 17.43 -16.03
N PRO A 296 -3.51 17.04 -17.27
CA PRO A 296 -2.43 17.68 -18.01
C PRO A 296 -2.63 19.19 -18.21
N ALA A 297 -3.88 19.66 -18.31
CA ALA A 297 -4.17 21.08 -18.47
C ALA A 297 -3.77 21.90 -17.24
N LYS A 298 -3.78 21.28 -16.04
CA LYS A 298 -3.38 21.91 -14.78
C LYS A 298 -1.90 21.77 -14.49
N MET A 299 -1.26 20.72 -15.00
CA MET A 299 0.19 20.54 -14.86
C MET A 299 0.99 21.49 -15.76
N PHE A 300 0.48 21.77 -16.95
CA PHE A 300 1.15 22.60 -17.94
C PHE A 300 0.21 23.73 -18.40
N PRO A 301 -0.06 24.72 -17.52
CA PRO A 301 -0.83 25.89 -17.92
C PRO A 301 -0.10 26.60 -19.07
N ARG A 302 -0.86 26.91 -20.13
CA ARG A 302 -0.36 27.58 -21.33
C ARG A 302 0.05 29.03 -21.05
#